data_AF-A0AAU9JMQ8-F1
#
_entry.id   AF-A0AAU9JMQ8-F1
#
_cell.length_a   1.000
_cell.length_b   1.000
_cell.length_c   1.000
_cell.angle_alpha   90.00
_cell.angle_beta   90.00
_cell.angle_gamma   90.00
#
_symmetry.space_group_name_H-M   'P 1'
#
loop_
_entity.id
_entity.type
_entity.pdbx_description
1 polymer ?
#
loop_
_entity_poly.entity_id
_entity_poly.type
_entity_poly.pdbx_seq_one_letter_code
_entity_poly.pdbx_strand_id
1 'polypeptide(L)'
;MNAIASESFDSSFSVQDSDTFYLNQELTENFTKESNSEELSMYFKDFGLNNSLARSDVLVEKSNSLLFRYEGGGVIVYDSHAHKSGEIYEAGSQQTRVIPTSIQREIETASENDKSQYKKLSFLSPKKFLSSEYTLVAPTKNVLIFDSKFESGNLGKAIKLSENEYNLYLDFDFNTSGHTQWFYFSVKTYMPRHKVTLNIVNLLKYDSLYNDGMKPLVYSKKLCELTGIDWHRAGENISYYRNNITRNDSAKKECYFSLSFSYEFLYEDDTVFFAHCFPYTYTDLQNFLTKSQENSDILRVDTLCQTLAGNNCYILTITSSANTYTPWEFEYEKLTRSAAWRKIQRNRNVKFRQSKSEEREWA
;
A
#
# COMPACT_ATOMS: atom_id res chain seq x y z
N MET A 1 59.51 -39.97 -8.34
CA MET A 1 59.49 -40.76 -7.09
C MET A 1 58.11 -40.64 -6.49
N ASN A 2 57.38 -41.77 -6.48
CA ASN A 2 56.14 -42.13 -5.76
C ASN A 2 54.90 -41.24 -5.99
N ALA A 3 53.79 -41.62 -6.65
CA ALA A 3 52.99 -42.87 -6.76
C ALA A 3 52.05 -43.17 -5.56
N ILE A 4 50.74 -43.31 -5.89
CA ILE A 4 49.69 -44.15 -5.24
C ILE A 4 49.07 -43.52 -3.96
N ALA A 5 47.77 -43.52 -3.65
CA ALA A 5 46.68 -44.46 -3.94
C ALA A 5 45.27 -43.83 -4.00
N SER A 6 44.41 -44.51 -4.74
CA SER A 6 42.96 -44.56 -4.71
C SER A 6 42.39 -45.16 -3.41
N GLU A 7 41.19 -44.74 -3.00
CA GLU A 7 40.23 -45.64 -2.35
C GLU A 7 38.79 -45.22 -2.67
N SER A 8 38.02 -46.18 -3.17
CA SER A 8 36.58 -46.16 -3.43
C SER A 8 35.93 -47.11 -2.43
N PHE A 9 34.79 -46.76 -1.82
CA PHE A 9 33.78 -47.75 -1.44
C PHE A 9 32.37 -47.14 -1.39
N ASP A 10 31.45 -47.97 -1.83
CA ASP A 10 30.06 -47.80 -2.20
C ASP A 10 29.11 -48.14 -1.03
N SER A 11 27.88 -47.60 -1.03
CA SER A 11 26.60 -48.35 -0.84
C SER A 11 25.43 -47.54 -0.23
N SER A 12 24.35 -47.49 -1.02
CA SER A 12 22.93 -47.78 -0.68
C SER A 12 22.01 -46.77 0.05
N PHE A 13 20.92 -46.41 -0.69
CA PHE A 13 19.48 -46.32 -0.34
C PHE A 13 19.05 -45.54 0.93
N SER A 14 18.05 -44.64 0.90
CA SER A 14 16.66 -44.93 0.53
C SER A 14 15.84 -43.71 0.06
N VAL A 15 14.99 -43.98 -0.94
CA VAL A 15 13.85 -43.18 -1.38
C VAL A 15 12.78 -43.13 -0.29
N GLN A 16 12.37 -41.94 0.16
CA GLN A 16 11.09 -41.69 0.83
C GLN A 16 10.88 -40.17 1.01
N ASP A 17 10.37 -39.48 -0.02
CA ASP A 17 9.85 -38.10 0.15
C ASP A 17 8.75 -37.76 -0.86
N SER A 18 8.15 -38.76 -1.53
CA SER A 18 7.01 -38.59 -2.43
C SER A 18 5.65 -38.76 -1.76
N ASP A 19 5.60 -39.40 -0.59
CA ASP A 19 4.34 -39.81 0.04
C ASP A 19 3.80 -38.76 1.04
N THR A 20 4.65 -37.84 1.49
CA THR A 20 4.30 -36.74 2.41
C THR A 20 3.47 -35.64 1.73
N PHE A 21 3.53 -35.51 0.41
CA PHE A 21 2.76 -34.50 -0.32
C PHE A 21 1.32 -34.94 -0.60
N TYR A 22 1.09 -36.23 -0.83
CA TYR A 22 -0.24 -36.79 -1.08
C TYR A 22 -1.07 -36.95 0.21
N LEU A 23 -0.43 -37.26 1.34
CA LEU A 23 -1.12 -37.33 2.64
C LEU A 23 -1.73 -35.99 3.06
N ASN A 24 -1.07 -34.87 2.76
CA ASN A 24 -1.58 -33.55 3.13
C ASN A 24 -2.82 -33.13 2.32
N GLN A 25 -3.01 -33.67 1.12
CA GLN A 25 -4.17 -33.34 0.27
C GLN A 25 -5.42 -34.14 0.70
N GLU A 26 -5.28 -35.43 1.03
CA GLU A 26 -6.38 -36.27 1.54
C GLU A 26 -6.82 -35.90 2.98
N LEU A 27 -5.92 -35.36 3.80
CA LEU A 27 -6.25 -34.92 5.17
C LEU A 27 -7.09 -33.63 5.17
N THR A 28 -6.88 -32.71 4.22
CA THR A 28 -7.70 -31.50 4.09
C THR A 28 -9.14 -31.79 3.63
N GLU A 29 -9.37 -32.85 2.86
CA GLU A 29 -10.72 -33.19 2.40
C GLU A 29 -11.57 -33.90 3.46
N ASN A 30 -10.95 -34.57 4.44
CA ASN A 30 -11.67 -35.33 5.47
C ASN A 30 -11.97 -34.55 6.77
N PHE A 31 -11.42 -33.35 6.97
CA PHE A 31 -11.59 -32.58 8.22
C PHE A 31 -12.77 -31.58 8.23
N THR A 32 -13.72 -31.69 7.30
CA THR A 32 -14.95 -30.87 7.30
C THR A 32 -16.15 -31.53 7.99
N LYS A 33 -15.95 -32.59 8.78
CA LYS A 33 -17.01 -33.17 9.61
C LYS A 33 -16.59 -33.24 11.07
N GLU A 34 -17.45 -32.65 11.90
CA GLU A 34 -17.45 -32.60 13.36
C GLU A 34 -16.63 -33.72 14.01
N SER A 35 -15.53 -33.37 14.66
CA SER A 35 -14.83 -34.29 15.56
C SER A 35 -14.41 -33.57 16.84
N ASN A 36 -14.85 -34.17 17.95
CA ASN A 36 -14.74 -33.67 19.31
C ASN A 36 -13.29 -33.59 19.79
N SER A 37 -13.03 -32.62 20.67
CA SER A 37 -11.73 -32.30 21.26
C SER A 37 -11.03 -33.42 22.05
N GLU A 38 -11.67 -34.57 22.26
CA GLU A 38 -11.15 -35.66 23.09
C GLU A 38 -10.30 -36.67 22.30
N GLU A 39 -10.59 -36.91 21.01
CA GLU A 39 -9.83 -37.85 20.16
C GLU A 39 -8.40 -37.36 19.88
N LEU A 40 -8.21 -36.04 19.79
CA LEU A 40 -6.89 -35.43 19.62
C LEU A 40 -5.97 -35.70 20.81
N SER A 41 -6.50 -35.79 22.04
CA SER A 41 -5.65 -35.99 23.23
C SER A 41 -5.06 -37.41 23.32
N MET A 42 -5.70 -38.39 22.67
CA MET A 42 -5.29 -39.78 22.75
C MET A 42 -4.14 -40.11 21.80
N TYR A 43 -4.04 -39.43 20.66
CA TYR A 43 -2.98 -39.64 19.66
C TYR A 43 -1.59 -39.14 20.10
N PHE A 44 -1.53 -38.18 21.03
CA PHE A 44 -0.28 -37.54 21.46
C PHE A 44 0.45 -38.24 22.63
N LYS A 45 -0.12 -39.33 23.19
CA LYS A 45 0.51 -40.07 24.29
C LYS A 45 1.56 -41.10 23.84
N ASP A 46 1.58 -41.51 22.57
CA ASP A 46 2.39 -42.65 22.12
C ASP A 46 3.84 -42.32 21.70
N PHE A 47 4.24 -41.05 21.57
CA PHE A 47 5.57 -40.66 21.08
C PHE A 47 6.52 -40.14 22.19
N GLY A 48 6.76 -40.93 23.22
CA GLY A 48 7.58 -40.60 24.40
C GLY A 48 8.98 -40.03 24.12
N LEU A 49 9.10 -38.69 24.03
CA LEU A 49 10.35 -37.95 23.84
C LEU A 49 10.40 -36.69 24.72
N ASN A 50 11.38 -36.59 25.61
CA ASN A 50 11.53 -35.51 26.59
C ASN A 50 12.37 -34.33 26.06
N ASN A 51 11.75 -33.16 25.89
CA ASN A 51 12.38 -31.84 26.03
C ASN A 51 11.30 -30.75 26.05
N SER A 52 11.12 -30.04 27.18
CA SER A 52 9.87 -29.32 27.51
C SER A 52 9.75 -27.89 26.97
N LEU A 53 10.85 -27.21 26.65
CA LEU A 53 10.82 -25.80 26.19
C LEU A 53 10.68 -25.67 24.67
N ALA A 54 11.37 -26.49 23.89
CA ALA A 54 11.20 -26.51 22.42
C ALA A 54 9.81 -27.06 22.01
N ARG A 55 9.21 -27.93 22.84
CA ARG A 55 7.88 -28.49 22.60
C ARG A 55 6.76 -27.45 22.69
N SER A 56 6.81 -26.51 23.62
CA SER A 56 5.77 -25.49 23.74
C SER A 56 5.74 -24.57 22.52
N ASP A 57 6.91 -24.10 22.07
CA ASP A 57 7.00 -23.15 20.97
C ASP A 57 6.61 -23.80 19.63
N VAL A 58 7.03 -25.06 19.40
CA VAL A 58 6.67 -25.82 18.20
C VAL A 58 5.18 -26.18 18.18
N LEU A 59 4.58 -26.51 19.32
CA LEU A 59 3.13 -26.79 19.41
C LEU A 59 2.30 -25.52 19.22
N VAL A 60 2.74 -24.38 19.77
CA VAL A 60 2.10 -23.06 19.57
C VAL A 60 2.20 -22.63 18.11
N GLU A 61 3.35 -22.80 17.46
CA GLU A 61 3.50 -22.51 16.02
C GLU A 61 2.61 -23.40 15.15
N LYS A 62 2.52 -24.71 15.45
CA LYS A 62 1.61 -25.62 14.73
C LYS A 62 0.15 -25.24 14.93
N SER A 63 -0.27 -24.87 16.15
CA SER A 63 -1.62 -24.37 16.42
C SER A 63 -1.93 -23.06 15.70
N ASN A 64 -0.96 -22.13 15.66
CA ASN A 64 -1.10 -20.84 14.97
C ASN A 64 -1.11 -20.99 13.45
N SER A 65 -0.44 -22.01 12.89
CA SER A 65 -0.43 -22.24 11.44
C SER A 65 -1.81 -22.57 10.86
N LEU A 66 -2.71 -23.13 11.65
CA LEU A 66 -4.10 -23.38 11.27
C LEU A 66 -4.94 -22.09 11.17
N LEU A 67 -4.46 -20.99 11.77
CA LEU A 67 -5.10 -19.68 11.74
C LEU A 67 -4.56 -18.77 10.61
N PHE A 68 -3.50 -19.20 9.93
CA PHE A 68 -2.94 -18.44 8.81
C PHE A 68 -3.91 -18.39 7.65
N ARG A 69 -4.02 -17.20 7.04
CA ARG A 69 -4.85 -17.02 5.84
C ARG A 69 -4.03 -17.31 4.60
N TYR A 70 -4.56 -18.16 3.73
CA TYR A 70 -3.95 -18.52 2.46
C TYR A 70 -4.72 -17.90 1.29
N GLU A 71 -3.99 -17.32 0.35
CA GLU A 71 -4.54 -16.70 -0.87
C GLU A 71 -3.48 -16.76 -1.97
N GLY A 72 -3.90 -16.95 -3.22
CA GLY A 72 -2.98 -16.89 -4.37
C GLY A 72 -1.80 -17.86 -4.32
N GLY A 73 -1.95 -19.01 -3.64
CA GLY A 73 -0.92 -20.04 -3.51
C GLY A 73 0.11 -19.78 -2.40
N GLY A 74 -0.10 -18.78 -1.53
CA GLY A 74 0.79 -18.49 -0.41
C GLY A 74 0.06 -18.04 0.86
N VAL A 75 0.83 -17.70 1.88
CA VAL A 75 0.31 -17.19 3.16
C VAL A 75 0.31 -15.66 3.16
N ILE A 76 -0.79 -15.05 3.61
CA ILE A 76 -0.87 -13.60 3.77
C ILE A 76 -0.03 -13.20 4.99
N VAL A 77 0.97 -12.34 4.76
CA VAL A 77 1.91 -11.87 5.80
C VAL A 77 1.73 -10.39 6.11
N TYR A 78 1.02 -9.67 5.26
CA TYR A 78 0.70 -8.26 5.44
C TYR A 78 -0.62 -7.92 4.74
N ASP A 79 -1.44 -7.10 5.39
CA ASP A 79 -2.63 -6.48 4.81
C ASP A 79 -2.82 -5.10 5.47
N SER A 80 -2.93 -4.04 4.65
CA SER A 80 -3.09 -2.65 5.11
C SER A 80 -4.41 -2.44 5.85
N HIS A 81 -5.41 -3.29 5.61
CA HIS A 81 -6.70 -3.29 6.29
C HIS A 81 -6.73 -4.18 7.54
N ALA A 82 -5.62 -4.84 7.92
CA ALA A 82 -5.54 -5.69 9.10
C ALA A 82 -4.67 -5.10 10.23
N HIS A 83 -5.00 -5.42 11.48
CA HIS A 83 -4.06 -5.30 12.61
C HIS A 83 -3.28 -6.61 12.78
N LYS A 84 -2.03 -6.55 13.23
CA LYS A 84 -1.29 -7.76 13.59
C LYS A 84 -1.78 -8.27 14.93
N SER A 85 -1.90 -9.60 15.07
CA SER A 85 -2.26 -10.22 16.34
C SER A 85 -1.30 -9.78 17.46
N GLY A 86 -1.86 -9.21 18.55
CA GLY A 86 -1.10 -8.71 19.70
C GLY A 86 -0.88 -7.20 19.77
N GLU A 87 -1.23 -6.44 18.73
CA GLU A 87 -1.19 -4.97 18.77
C GLU A 87 -2.47 -4.39 19.43
N ILE A 88 -2.30 -3.53 20.44
CA ILE A 88 -3.41 -2.78 21.06
C ILE A 88 -3.61 -1.49 20.27
N TYR A 89 -4.81 -1.29 19.69
CA TYR A 89 -5.16 -0.04 19.02
C TYR A 89 -6.40 0.61 19.63
N GLU A 90 -6.33 1.93 19.79
CA GLU A 90 -7.47 2.78 20.14
C GLU A 90 -8.39 2.91 18.93
N ALA A 91 -9.68 2.60 19.12
CA ALA A 91 -10.69 2.78 18.08
C ALA A 91 -10.79 4.27 17.71
N GLY A 92 -10.41 4.61 16.47
CA GLY A 92 -10.56 5.96 15.96
C GLY A 92 -12.05 6.34 15.89
N SER A 93 -12.44 7.42 16.57
CA SER A 93 -13.79 7.96 16.47
C SER A 93 -14.03 8.45 15.03
N GLN A 94 -15.08 7.93 14.36
CA GLN A 94 -15.55 8.52 13.12
C GLN A 94 -16.17 9.90 13.42
N GLN A 95 -15.48 10.97 13.07
CA GLN A 95 -16.08 12.30 13.06
C GLN A 95 -16.77 12.52 11.72
N THR A 96 -18.10 12.52 11.71
CA THR A 96 -18.88 13.03 10.59
C THR A 96 -18.66 14.53 10.48
N ARG A 97 -17.99 14.94 9.40
CA ARG A 97 -17.72 16.36 9.17
C ARG A 97 -19.03 17.07 8.81
N VAL A 98 -19.43 18.05 9.63
CA VAL A 98 -20.55 18.94 9.28
C VAL A 98 -20.09 19.86 8.15
N ILE A 99 -20.76 19.79 7.00
CA ILE A 99 -20.48 20.66 5.86
C ILE A 99 -20.91 22.09 6.24
N PRO A 100 -20.01 23.09 6.18
CA PRO A 100 -20.37 24.48 6.42
C PRO A 100 -21.52 24.93 5.51
N THR A 101 -22.45 25.74 6.04
CA THR A 101 -23.63 26.22 5.30
C THR A 101 -23.27 27.00 4.02
N SER A 102 -22.11 27.66 3.99
CA SER A 102 -21.58 28.32 2.80
C SER A 102 -21.32 27.33 1.66
N ILE A 103 -20.71 26.19 1.97
CA ILE A 103 -20.41 25.13 1.01
C ILE A 103 -21.70 24.42 0.56
N GLN A 104 -22.67 24.23 1.46
CA GLN A 104 -23.99 23.68 1.09
C GLN A 104 -24.68 24.50 0.00
N ARG A 105 -24.69 25.83 0.13
CA ARG A 105 -25.26 26.73 -0.89
C ARG A 105 -24.52 26.63 -2.22
N GLU A 106 -23.20 26.53 -2.20
CA GLU A 106 -22.40 26.35 -3.42
C GLU A 106 -22.76 25.03 -4.13
N ILE A 107 -22.88 23.93 -3.39
CA ILE A 107 -23.31 22.63 -3.92
C ILE A 107 -24.71 22.71 -4.54
N GLU A 108 -25.65 23.37 -3.88
CA GLU A 108 -27.02 23.55 -4.39
C GLU A 108 -27.05 24.29 -5.74
N THR A 109 -26.13 25.23 -5.93
CA THR A 109 -25.97 25.99 -7.18
C THR A 109 -25.05 25.33 -8.22
N ALA A 110 -24.37 24.23 -7.86
CA ALA A 110 -23.44 23.54 -8.74
C ALA A 110 -24.17 22.75 -9.86
N SER A 111 -23.39 22.27 -10.83
CA SER A 111 -23.94 21.42 -11.89
C SER A 111 -24.45 20.08 -11.33
N GLU A 112 -25.38 19.41 -12.03
CA GLU A 112 -25.87 18.10 -11.57
C GLU A 112 -24.74 17.06 -11.51
N ASN A 113 -23.76 17.15 -12.42
CA ASN A 113 -22.56 16.32 -12.38
C ASN A 113 -21.72 16.60 -11.13
N ASP A 114 -21.47 17.88 -10.80
CA ASP A 114 -20.69 18.25 -9.60
C ASP A 114 -21.43 17.87 -8.30
N LYS A 115 -22.76 18.01 -8.26
CA LYS A 115 -23.58 17.53 -7.15
C LYS A 115 -23.50 16.02 -6.99
N SER A 116 -23.54 15.27 -8.09
CA SER A 116 -23.41 13.82 -8.09
C SER A 116 -22.04 13.38 -7.60
N GLN A 117 -20.97 14.01 -8.10
CA GLN A 117 -19.61 13.82 -7.60
C GLN A 117 -19.54 14.13 -6.11
N TYR A 118 -20.01 15.31 -5.67
CA TYR A 118 -19.97 15.71 -4.26
C TYR A 118 -20.74 14.75 -3.34
N LYS A 119 -21.93 14.28 -3.74
CA LYS A 119 -22.71 13.26 -2.99
C LYS A 119 -21.99 11.91 -2.91
N LYS A 120 -21.26 11.51 -3.94
CA LYS A 120 -20.40 10.31 -3.86
C LYS A 120 -19.25 10.52 -2.88
N LEU A 121 -18.76 11.76 -2.77
CA LEU A 121 -17.64 12.14 -1.93
C LEU A 121 -18.02 12.47 -0.48
N SER A 122 -19.30 12.71 -0.15
CA SER A 122 -19.74 12.95 1.23
C SER A 122 -19.51 11.74 2.16
N PHE A 123 -19.23 10.56 1.59
CA PHE A 123 -18.83 9.35 2.31
C PHE A 123 -17.31 9.28 2.57
N LEU A 124 -16.51 10.11 1.89
CA LEU A 124 -15.06 10.21 2.10
C LEU A 124 -14.78 11.16 3.27
N SER A 125 -15.07 10.70 4.48
CA SER A 125 -14.63 11.42 5.67
C SER A 125 -13.12 11.27 5.84
N PRO A 126 -12.40 12.34 6.22
CA PRO A 126 -10.99 12.24 6.57
C PRO A 126 -10.82 11.18 7.68
N LYS A 127 -10.18 10.05 7.36
CA LYS A 127 -9.86 9.04 8.35
C LYS A 127 -8.52 9.41 8.96
N LYS A 128 -8.53 9.82 10.23
CA LYS A 128 -7.30 10.14 10.99
C LYS A 128 -6.38 8.93 11.15
N PHE A 129 -6.97 7.72 11.07
CA PHE A 129 -6.27 6.44 11.13
C PHE A 129 -6.88 5.48 10.12
N LEU A 130 -6.05 4.61 9.54
CA LEU A 130 -6.53 3.46 8.78
C LEU A 130 -7.21 2.49 9.77
N SER A 131 -8.53 2.54 9.83
CA SER A 131 -9.34 1.59 10.61
C SER A 131 -9.05 0.20 10.08
N SER A 132 -8.46 -0.68 10.88
CA SER A 132 -8.34 -2.07 10.43
C SER A 132 -9.64 -2.80 10.69
N GLU A 133 -9.96 -3.69 9.76
CA GLU A 133 -11.24 -4.35 9.64
C GLU A 133 -11.22 -5.72 10.32
N TYR A 134 -10.02 -6.29 10.51
CA TYR A 134 -9.84 -7.61 11.10
C TYR A 134 -8.42 -7.80 11.68
N THR A 135 -8.21 -8.91 12.40
CA THR A 135 -6.88 -9.33 12.89
C THR A 135 -6.25 -10.35 11.94
N LEU A 136 -5.02 -10.07 11.50
CA LEU A 136 -4.21 -11.01 10.72
C LEU A 136 -3.26 -11.77 11.65
N VAL A 137 -3.37 -13.10 11.61
CA VAL A 137 -2.38 -14.01 12.18
C VAL A 137 -1.41 -14.38 11.07
N ALA A 138 -0.16 -13.94 11.18
CA ALA A 138 0.90 -14.21 10.23
C ALA A 138 2.03 -15.00 10.91
N PRO A 139 2.84 -15.75 10.15
CA PRO A 139 4.11 -16.29 10.66
C PRO A 139 4.94 -15.17 11.30
N THR A 140 5.68 -15.49 12.36
CA THR A 140 6.58 -14.53 13.03
C THR A 140 8.05 -14.81 12.76
N LYS A 141 8.38 -16.04 12.34
CA LYS A 141 9.73 -16.46 11.95
C LYS A 141 9.87 -16.54 10.44
N ASN A 142 11.10 -16.30 9.97
CA ASN A 142 11.50 -16.44 8.56
C ASN A 142 10.57 -15.73 7.58
N VAL A 143 10.11 -14.54 7.97
CA VAL A 143 9.18 -13.73 7.20
C VAL A 143 9.65 -12.28 7.19
N LEU A 144 9.54 -11.65 6.03
CA LEU A 144 9.74 -10.22 5.92
C LEU A 144 8.55 -9.48 6.53
N ILE A 145 8.83 -8.37 7.22
CA ILE A 145 7.81 -7.54 7.84
C ILE A 145 7.55 -6.34 6.93
N PHE A 146 6.39 -6.33 6.29
CA PHE A 146 5.96 -5.22 5.44
C PHE A 146 5.19 -4.17 6.25
N ASP A 147 5.26 -2.93 5.80
CA ASP A 147 4.42 -1.83 6.26
C ASP A 147 4.25 -0.76 5.17
N SER A 148 3.07 -0.17 5.10
CA SER A 148 2.70 0.96 4.23
C SER A 148 1.78 1.96 4.94
N LYS A 149 1.56 1.83 6.25
CA LYS A 149 0.68 2.71 7.04
C LYS A 149 1.36 4.03 7.43
N PHE A 150 1.88 4.74 6.44
CA PHE A 150 2.57 6.02 6.57
C PHE A 150 2.25 6.96 5.41
N GLU A 151 2.66 8.23 5.49
CA GLU A 151 2.37 9.23 4.45
C GLU A 151 2.84 8.77 3.06
N SER A 152 1.94 8.87 2.08
CA SER A 152 2.15 8.44 0.69
C SER A 152 2.37 6.93 0.51
N GLY A 153 2.28 6.12 1.56
CA GLY A 153 2.43 4.66 1.48
C GLY A 153 1.36 4.02 0.63
N ASN A 154 1.74 3.07 -0.22
CA ASN A 154 0.84 2.20 -0.97
C ASN A 154 1.42 0.78 -1.09
N LEU A 155 0.79 -0.12 -0.34
CA LEU A 155 0.84 -1.57 -0.46
C LEU A 155 -0.39 -2.07 0.29
N GLY A 156 -1.29 -2.76 -0.40
CA GLY A 156 -2.51 -3.29 0.18
C GLY A 156 -2.29 -4.64 0.85
N LYS A 157 -1.52 -5.53 0.21
CA LYS A 157 -1.32 -6.91 0.71
C LYS A 157 0.03 -7.47 0.29
N ALA A 158 0.64 -8.29 1.14
CA ALA A 158 1.79 -9.14 0.79
C ALA A 158 1.50 -10.60 1.09
N ILE A 159 1.76 -11.46 0.12
CA ILE A 159 1.55 -12.91 0.15
C ILE A 159 2.90 -13.59 -0.03
N LYS A 160 3.32 -14.37 0.95
CA LYS A 160 4.55 -15.17 0.90
C LYS A 160 4.28 -16.46 0.16
N LEU A 161 4.89 -16.63 -1.02
CA LEU A 161 4.76 -17.82 -1.86
C LEU A 161 5.77 -18.90 -1.49
N SER A 162 7.03 -18.48 -1.27
CA SER A 162 8.14 -19.36 -0.89
C SER A 162 8.99 -18.67 0.18
N GLU A 163 10.15 -19.23 0.52
CA GLU A 163 11.10 -18.59 1.45
C GLU A 163 11.57 -17.21 0.95
N ASN A 164 11.74 -17.08 -0.37
CA ASN A 164 12.42 -15.95 -1.00
C ASN A 164 11.51 -15.21 -2.01
N GLU A 165 10.21 -15.49 -2.04
CA GLU A 165 9.31 -14.92 -3.05
C GLU A 165 7.99 -14.43 -2.45
N TYR A 166 7.61 -13.21 -2.84
CA TYR A 166 6.41 -12.55 -2.36
C TYR A 166 5.62 -11.92 -3.52
N ASN A 167 4.31 -12.17 -3.53
CA ASN A 167 3.37 -11.40 -4.35
C ASN A 167 2.82 -10.23 -3.55
N LEU A 168 2.85 -9.06 -4.16
CA LEU A 168 2.44 -7.78 -3.59
C LEU A 168 1.25 -7.24 -4.39
N TYR A 169 0.20 -6.85 -3.68
CA TYR A 169 -0.97 -6.18 -4.24
C TYR A 169 -1.00 -4.76 -3.72
N LEU A 170 -1.07 -3.79 -4.64
CA LEU A 170 -1.25 -2.38 -4.31
C LEU A 170 -2.72 -2.09 -4.05
N ASP A 171 -3.00 -1.06 -3.25
CA ASP A 171 -4.33 -0.49 -3.18
C ASP A 171 -4.61 0.33 -4.44
N PHE A 172 -5.88 0.33 -4.86
CA PHE A 172 -6.33 1.12 -6.00
C PHE A 172 -6.41 2.60 -5.64
N ASP A 173 -6.10 3.46 -6.61
CA ASP A 173 -6.28 4.90 -6.47
C ASP A 173 -7.75 5.20 -6.10
N PHE A 174 -7.94 6.04 -5.09
CA PHE A 174 -9.27 6.45 -4.63
C PHE A 174 -10.08 7.04 -5.79
N ASN A 175 -11.35 6.64 -5.86
CA ASN A 175 -12.31 7.14 -6.86
C ASN A 175 -11.93 6.83 -8.32
N THR A 176 -11.20 5.73 -8.56
CA THR A 176 -10.90 5.22 -9.90
C THR A 176 -11.50 3.83 -10.10
N SER A 177 -11.64 3.39 -11.35
CA SER A 177 -12.03 2.01 -11.71
C SER A 177 -10.82 1.05 -11.63
N GLY A 178 -10.10 1.10 -10.51
CA GLY A 178 -8.97 0.22 -10.22
C GLY A 178 -7.63 0.66 -10.80
N HIS A 179 -7.36 1.98 -10.88
CA HIS A 179 -6.04 2.47 -11.29
C HIS A 179 -4.97 2.12 -10.24
N THR A 180 -3.84 1.59 -10.71
CA THR A 180 -2.71 1.14 -9.88
C THR A 180 -1.41 1.34 -10.62
N GLN A 181 -0.51 2.12 -10.02
CA GLN A 181 0.85 2.32 -10.52
C GLN A 181 1.83 2.70 -9.41
N TRP A 182 1.42 3.62 -8.52
CA TRP A 182 2.25 4.08 -7.42
C TRP A 182 2.40 2.99 -6.36
N PHE A 183 3.64 2.67 -6.00
CA PHE A 183 3.95 1.86 -4.83
C PHE A 183 4.90 2.63 -3.94
N TYR A 184 4.69 2.51 -2.63
CA TYR A 184 5.61 3.00 -1.61
C TYR A 184 5.40 2.21 -0.33
N PHE A 185 6.36 1.37 0.03
CA PHE A 185 6.24 0.50 1.21
C PHE A 185 7.60 0.27 1.83
N SER A 186 7.61 -0.12 3.10
CA SER A 186 8.80 -0.54 3.82
C SER A 186 8.80 -2.04 4.04
N VAL A 187 9.99 -2.60 4.10
CA VAL A 187 10.25 -4.00 4.39
C VAL A 187 11.37 -4.06 5.42
N LYS A 188 11.09 -4.70 6.55
CA LYS A 188 12.09 -5.02 7.55
C LYS A 188 12.52 -6.48 7.39
N THR A 189 13.82 -6.70 7.25
CA THR A 189 14.39 -8.05 7.11
C THR A 189 14.51 -8.75 8.46
N TYR A 190 14.41 -10.07 8.46
CA TYR A 190 14.69 -10.93 9.61
C TYR A 190 16.12 -11.48 9.61
N MET A 191 16.86 -11.36 8.49
CA MET A 191 18.25 -11.82 8.38
C MET A 191 19.06 -10.99 7.35
N PRO A 192 20.37 -10.79 7.56
CA PRO A 192 21.23 -10.12 6.59
C PRO A 192 21.57 -11.02 5.39
N ARG A 193 21.99 -10.38 4.29
CA ARG A 193 22.30 -10.99 2.98
C ARG A 193 21.17 -11.87 2.43
N HIS A 194 19.93 -11.50 2.77
CA HIS A 194 18.75 -12.22 2.29
C HIS A 194 18.34 -11.68 0.94
N LYS A 195 18.44 -12.51 -0.10
CA LYS A 195 17.96 -12.16 -1.45
C LYS A 195 16.54 -12.67 -1.65
N VAL A 196 15.63 -11.76 -1.99
CA VAL A 196 14.23 -12.09 -2.27
C VAL A 196 13.78 -11.52 -3.61
N THR A 197 12.72 -12.10 -4.15
CA THR A 197 11.99 -11.61 -5.32
C THR A 197 10.64 -11.05 -4.87
N LEU A 198 10.38 -9.81 -5.24
CA LEU A 198 9.12 -9.11 -4.98
C LEU A 198 8.38 -8.94 -6.31
N ASN A 199 7.13 -9.40 -6.36
CA ASN A 199 6.28 -9.34 -7.53
C ASN A 199 5.08 -8.43 -7.24
N ILE A 200 5.03 -7.22 -7.81
CA ILE A 200 3.84 -6.37 -7.76
C ILE A 200 2.92 -6.80 -8.89
N VAL A 201 1.75 -7.39 -8.60
CA VAL A 201 0.99 -8.19 -9.59
C VAL A 201 -0.29 -7.53 -10.13
N ASN A 202 -0.67 -6.35 -9.64
CA ASN A 202 -1.93 -5.70 -10.03
C ASN A 202 -1.72 -4.35 -10.72
N LEU A 203 -0.68 -4.17 -11.54
CA LEU A 203 -0.42 -2.92 -12.27
C LEU A 203 -1.25 -2.82 -13.55
N LEU A 204 -1.63 -1.60 -13.96
CA LEU A 204 -2.49 -1.40 -15.13
C LEU A 204 -1.75 -1.10 -16.43
N LYS A 205 -0.57 -0.49 -16.38
CA LYS A 205 0.09 -0.02 -17.60
C LYS A 205 0.51 -1.20 -18.46
N TYR A 206 0.29 -1.11 -19.77
CA TYR A 206 0.63 -2.20 -20.68
C TYR A 206 2.13 -2.35 -20.92
N ASP A 207 2.89 -1.28 -20.66
CA ASP A 207 4.34 -1.25 -20.80
C ASP A 207 4.96 -0.31 -19.76
N SER A 208 6.26 -0.44 -19.51
CA SER A 208 6.96 0.30 -18.47
C SER A 208 8.45 0.42 -18.75
N LEU A 209 9.03 1.55 -18.34
CA LEU A 209 10.47 1.82 -18.40
C LEU A 209 11.30 0.81 -17.60
N TYR A 210 10.69 -0.02 -16.75
CA TYR A 210 11.37 -1.16 -16.12
C TYR A 210 11.92 -2.15 -17.16
N ASN A 211 11.26 -2.28 -18.32
CA ASN A 211 11.78 -3.06 -19.46
C ASN A 211 12.97 -2.37 -20.17
N ASP A 212 13.13 -1.06 -19.97
CA ASP A 212 14.19 -0.23 -20.55
C ASP A 212 15.29 0.15 -19.52
N GLY A 213 15.39 -0.59 -18.41
CA GLY A 213 16.46 -0.45 -17.42
C GLY A 213 16.17 0.49 -16.25
N MET A 214 14.95 1.04 -16.13
CA MET A 214 14.53 1.68 -14.88
C MET A 214 14.62 0.69 -13.72
N LYS A 215 15.05 1.16 -12.54
CA LYS A 215 15.04 0.37 -11.30
C LYS A 215 14.10 0.96 -10.26
N PRO A 216 13.57 0.15 -9.33
CA PRO A 216 12.89 0.66 -8.14
C PRO A 216 13.76 1.69 -7.40
N LEU A 217 13.13 2.68 -6.80
CA LEU A 217 13.80 3.58 -5.88
C LEU A 217 13.85 2.93 -4.51
N VAL A 218 15.02 2.91 -3.88
CA VAL A 218 15.29 2.20 -2.63
C VAL A 218 15.93 3.15 -1.63
N TYR A 219 15.49 3.07 -0.38
CA TYR A 219 16.12 3.74 0.75
C TYR A 219 16.31 2.75 1.89
N SER A 220 17.56 2.48 2.27
CA SER A 220 17.90 1.65 3.42
C SER A 220 18.30 2.56 4.58
N LYS A 221 17.65 2.42 5.74
CA LYS A 221 18.01 3.19 6.93
C LYS A 221 19.45 2.93 7.35
N LYS A 222 19.87 1.66 7.37
CA LYS A 222 21.24 1.28 7.74
C LYS A 222 22.29 1.75 6.72
N LEU A 223 22.01 1.66 5.43
CA LEU A 223 22.94 2.15 4.40
C LEU A 223 23.16 3.66 4.53
N CYS A 224 22.07 4.42 4.71
CA CYS A 224 22.13 5.86 4.91
C CYS A 224 22.92 6.22 6.17
N GLU A 225 22.65 5.55 7.29
CA GLU A 225 23.37 5.75 8.56
C GLU A 225 24.88 5.50 8.42
N LEU A 226 25.27 4.42 7.73
CA LEU A 226 26.67 3.99 7.65
C LEU A 226 27.50 4.71 6.57
N THR A 227 26.86 5.12 5.47
CA THR A 227 27.57 5.60 4.26
C THR A 227 27.10 6.98 3.78
N GLY A 228 25.99 7.49 4.29
CA GLY A 228 25.35 8.71 3.80
C GLY A 228 24.60 8.55 2.48
N ILE A 229 24.48 7.33 1.93
CA ILE A 229 23.71 7.07 0.71
C ILE A 229 22.22 7.06 1.04
N ASP A 230 21.52 8.06 0.54
CA ASP A 230 20.07 8.22 0.64
C ASP A 230 19.34 7.38 -0.45
N TRP A 231 18.14 7.78 -0.85
CA TRP A 231 17.38 7.24 -1.96
C TRP A 231 18.24 7.02 -3.21
N HIS A 232 18.30 5.77 -3.67
CA HIS A 232 19.06 5.38 -4.85
C HIS A 232 18.29 4.33 -5.66
N ARG A 233 18.67 4.15 -6.92
CA ARG A 233 18.02 3.18 -7.83
C ARG A 233 18.71 1.82 -7.67
N ALA A 234 17.98 0.82 -7.17
CA ALA A 234 18.52 -0.50 -6.88
C ALA A 234 17.53 -1.62 -7.23
N GLY A 235 18.03 -2.86 -7.24
CA GLY A 235 17.30 -4.04 -7.70
C GLY A 235 17.98 -4.72 -8.89
N GLU A 236 17.69 -6.01 -9.01
CA GLU A 236 18.21 -6.93 -10.02
C GLU A 236 17.08 -7.75 -10.63
N ASN A 237 17.33 -8.44 -11.75
CA ASN A 237 16.36 -9.35 -12.38
C ASN A 237 14.99 -8.69 -12.60
N ILE A 238 15.00 -7.43 -13.04
CA ILE A 238 13.79 -6.63 -13.18
C ILE A 238 13.07 -7.02 -14.47
N SER A 239 11.77 -7.27 -14.38
CA SER A 239 10.93 -7.53 -15.54
C SER A 239 9.53 -6.95 -15.36
N TYR A 240 8.95 -6.49 -16.47
CA TYR A 240 7.57 -6.00 -16.50
C TYR A 240 6.77 -6.68 -17.60
N TYR A 241 5.75 -7.44 -17.23
CA TYR A 241 5.03 -8.32 -18.16
C TYR A 241 3.55 -8.47 -17.84
N ARG A 242 2.75 -8.83 -18.84
CA ARG A 242 1.32 -9.12 -18.66
C ARG A 242 1.14 -10.42 -17.88
N ASN A 243 0.24 -10.45 -16.90
CA ASN A 243 -0.08 -11.65 -16.14
C ASN A 243 -1.49 -12.19 -16.46
N ASN A 244 -1.90 -13.24 -15.74
CA ASN A 244 -3.18 -13.94 -15.96
C ASN A 244 -4.30 -13.49 -15.01
N ILE A 245 -4.08 -12.46 -14.19
CA ILE A 245 -5.08 -11.95 -13.25
C ILE A 245 -6.04 -11.05 -14.02
N THR A 246 -7.30 -11.48 -14.15
CA THR A 246 -8.32 -10.76 -14.92
C THR A 246 -8.93 -9.63 -14.10
N ARG A 247 -9.21 -8.50 -14.76
CA ARG A 247 -9.91 -7.36 -14.16
C ARG A 247 -11.42 -7.65 -14.13
N ASN A 248 -12.04 -7.53 -12.95
CA ASN A 248 -13.46 -7.84 -12.76
C ASN A 248 -14.41 -6.90 -13.51
N ASP A 249 -13.96 -5.69 -13.87
CA ASP A 249 -14.84 -4.59 -14.31
C ASP A 249 -14.78 -4.31 -15.82
N SER A 250 -14.05 -5.12 -16.58
CA SER A 250 -13.85 -4.89 -18.01
C SER A 250 -14.69 -5.86 -18.84
N ALA A 251 -15.62 -5.33 -19.65
CA ALA A 251 -16.35 -6.08 -20.68
C ALA A 251 -15.40 -6.80 -21.67
N LYS A 252 -14.14 -6.35 -21.73
CA LYS A 252 -13.00 -7.04 -22.35
C LYS A 252 -12.22 -7.77 -21.25
N LYS A 253 -11.79 -9.01 -21.45
CA LYS A 253 -10.92 -9.75 -20.50
C LYS A 253 -9.51 -9.16 -20.43
N GLU A 254 -9.38 -7.95 -19.90
CA GLU A 254 -8.10 -7.30 -19.67
C GLU A 254 -7.45 -7.91 -18.42
N CYS A 255 -6.14 -8.15 -18.51
CA CYS A 255 -5.37 -8.66 -17.38
C CYS A 255 -4.52 -7.54 -16.79
N TYR A 256 -4.13 -7.71 -15.53
CA TYR A 256 -3.09 -6.89 -14.93
C TYR A 256 -1.70 -7.21 -15.49
N PHE A 257 -0.75 -6.36 -15.12
CA PHE A 257 0.67 -6.50 -15.38
C PHE A 257 1.42 -6.66 -14.07
N SER A 258 2.54 -7.36 -14.15
CA SER A 258 3.43 -7.62 -13.04
C SER A 258 4.75 -6.89 -13.21
N LEU A 259 5.22 -6.24 -12.14
CA LEU A 259 6.61 -5.83 -11.97
C LEU A 259 7.28 -6.84 -11.03
N SER A 260 8.26 -7.58 -11.52
CA SER A 260 9.08 -8.48 -10.71
C SER A 260 10.50 -7.92 -10.59
N PHE A 261 11.07 -7.94 -9.38
CA PHE A 261 12.47 -7.58 -9.15
C PHE A 261 13.03 -8.31 -7.94
N SER A 262 14.32 -8.62 -7.98
CA SER A 262 15.07 -9.16 -6.86
C SER A 262 15.80 -8.06 -6.09
N TYR A 263 15.88 -8.21 -4.78
CA TYR A 263 16.65 -7.32 -3.90
C TYR A 263 17.36 -8.11 -2.79
N GLU A 264 18.60 -7.74 -2.47
CA GLU A 264 19.38 -8.33 -1.39
C GLU A 264 19.42 -7.38 -0.18
N PHE A 265 18.85 -7.80 0.95
CA PHE A 265 18.91 -7.06 2.20
C PHE A 265 20.29 -7.27 2.85
N LEU A 266 21.17 -6.28 2.76
CA LEU A 266 22.57 -6.44 3.20
C LEU A 266 22.77 -6.41 4.73
N TYR A 267 21.93 -5.67 5.44
CA TYR A 267 22.13 -5.36 6.85
C TYR A 267 21.09 -6.05 7.74
N GLU A 268 21.51 -6.46 8.93
CA GLU A 268 20.63 -7.00 9.96
C GLU A 268 19.76 -5.90 10.57
N ASP A 269 18.51 -6.24 10.92
CA ASP A 269 17.52 -5.34 11.52
C ASP A 269 17.24 -4.06 10.69
N ASP A 270 17.55 -4.07 9.40
CA ASP A 270 17.35 -2.93 8.52
C ASP A 270 15.90 -2.80 8.07
N THR A 271 15.45 -1.56 7.93
CA THR A 271 14.18 -1.20 7.31
C THR A 271 14.48 -0.53 5.98
N VAL A 272 14.10 -1.21 4.91
CA VAL A 272 14.31 -0.75 3.54
C VAL A 272 12.98 -0.32 2.94
N PHE A 273 12.95 0.86 2.35
CA PHE A 273 11.80 1.41 1.66
C PHE A 273 11.95 1.23 0.17
N PHE A 274 10.87 0.88 -0.51
CA PHE A 274 10.77 0.75 -1.96
C PHE A 274 9.71 1.71 -2.45
N ALA A 275 10.04 2.50 -3.47
CA ALA A 275 9.11 3.43 -4.08
C ALA A 275 9.23 3.45 -5.61
N HIS A 276 8.14 3.79 -6.28
CA HIS A 276 8.16 3.99 -7.74
C HIS A 276 9.04 5.19 -8.13
N CYS A 277 8.93 6.29 -7.38
CA CYS A 277 9.71 7.52 -7.53
C CYS A 277 9.94 8.17 -6.15
N PHE A 278 10.68 9.28 -6.12
CA PHE A 278 10.95 10.02 -4.89
C PHE A 278 9.63 10.45 -4.25
N PRO A 279 9.32 9.97 -3.03
CA PRO A 279 8.14 10.43 -2.32
C PRO A 279 8.35 11.90 -1.91
N TYR A 280 7.28 12.69 -2.01
CA TYR A 280 7.20 14.02 -1.42
C TYR A 280 5.95 14.04 -0.55
N THR A 281 6.16 14.00 0.76
CA THR A 281 5.08 13.77 1.73
C THR A 281 4.35 15.06 2.08
N TYR A 282 3.21 14.95 2.77
CA TYR A 282 2.50 16.14 3.22
C TYR A 282 3.29 16.87 4.30
N THR A 283 3.98 16.13 5.16
CA THR A 283 4.93 16.67 6.13
C THR A 283 6.07 17.43 5.43
N ASP A 284 6.64 16.92 4.33
CA ASP A 284 7.66 17.63 3.54
C ASP A 284 7.12 18.97 3.01
N LEU A 285 5.88 18.96 2.49
CA LEU A 285 5.21 20.19 2.08
C LEU A 285 5.06 21.18 3.23
N GLN A 286 4.58 20.74 4.41
CA GLN A 286 4.41 21.63 5.57
C GLN A 286 5.74 22.24 6.03
N ASN A 287 6.81 21.44 6.06
CA ASN A 287 8.15 21.90 6.41
C ASN A 287 8.67 22.91 5.38
N PHE A 288 8.49 22.63 4.09
CA PHE A 288 8.86 23.54 3.00
C PHE A 288 8.13 24.89 3.13
N LEU A 289 6.82 24.87 3.39
CA LEU A 289 6.03 26.10 3.55
C LEU A 289 6.46 26.89 4.78
N THR A 290 6.67 26.22 5.92
CA THR A 290 7.12 26.85 7.16
C THR A 290 8.46 27.55 6.97
N LYS A 291 9.43 26.87 6.33
CA LYS A 291 10.72 27.46 6.01
C LYS A 291 10.61 28.60 4.99
N SER A 292 9.73 28.47 4.01
CA SER A 292 9.54 29.51 2.98
C SER A 292 9.01 30.82 3.56
N GLN A 293 8.25 30.77 4.65
CA GLN A 293 7.72 31.96 5.34
C GLN A 293 8.81 32.82 6.00
N GLU A 294 10.05 32.33 6.14
CA GLU A 294 11.20 33.17 6.53
C GLU A 294 11.44 34.33 5.55
N ASN A 295 10.96 34.22 4.31
CA ASN A 295 11.05 35.25 3.27
C ASN A 295 9.76 36.09 3.15
N SER A 296 9.15 36.46 4.29
CA SER A 296 7.84 37.13 4.34
C SER A 296 7.74 38.46 3.59
N ASP A 297 8.88 39.11 3.30
CA ASP A 297 8.91 40.36 2.54
C ASP A 297 8.50 40.16 1.08
N ILE A 298 8.77 38.98 0.51
CA ILE A 298 8.54 38.67 -0.90
C ILE A 298 7.56 37.52 -1.11
N LEU A 299 7.34 36.69 -0.08
CA LEU A 299 6.53 35.49 -0.16
C LEU A 299 5.38 35.54 0.86
N ARG A 300 4.18 35.22 0.39
CA ARG A 300 3.00 35.01 1.23
C ARG A 300 2.42 33.62 0.98
N VAL A 301 2.12 32.89 2.05
CA VAL A 301 1.43 31.59 2.00
C VAL A 301 0.01 31.78 2.52
N ASP A 302 -0.98 31.57 1.67
CA ASP A 302 -2.39 31.58 2.05
C ASP A 302 -3.00 30.18 1.87
N THR A 303 -4.11 29.91 2.56
CA THR A 303 -4.94 28.72 2.28
C THR A 303 -6.04 29.11 1.30
N LEU A 304 -5.99 28.54 0.09
CA LEU A 304 -6.99 28.80 -0.96
C LEU A 304 -8.33 28.14 -0.61
N CYS A 305 -8.27 26.87 -0.23
CA CYS A 305 -9.42 26.05 0.16
C CYS A 305 -8.93 24.79 0.88
N GLN A 306 -9.85 23.87 1.18
CA GLN A 306 -9.51 22.53 1.68
C GLN A 306 -9.88 21.48 0.65
N THR A 307 -9.07 20.42 0.56
CA THR A 307 -9.38 19.24 -0.23
C THR A 307 -10.59 18.50 0.35
N LEU A 308 -11.10 17.52 -0.40
CA LEU A 308 -12.19 16.66 0.05
C LEU A 308 -11.84 15.90 1.34
N ALA A 309 -10.58 15.50 1.48
CA ALA A 309 -10.02 14.88 2.68
C ALA A 309 -9.68 15.89 3.79
N GLY A 310 -10.03 17.17 3.64
CA GLY A 310 -9.84 18.20 4.67
C GLY A 310 -8.43 18.77 4.79
N ASN A 311 -7.49 18.36 3.93
CA ASN A 311 -6.15 18.93 3.91
C ASN A 311 -6.19 20.35 3.32
N ASN A 312 -5.38 21.26 3.82
CA ASN A 312 -5.28 22.62 3.26
C ASN A 312 -4.66 22.57 1.86
N CYS A 313 -5.29 23.28 0.92
CA CYS A 313 -4.75 23.59 -0.40
C CYS A 313 -4.12 24.98 -0.33
N TYR A 314 -2.79 25.04 -0.37
CA TYR A 314 -2.05 26.28 -0.20
C TYR A 314 -1.83 27.01 -1.54
N ILE A 315 -1.80 28.33 -1.49
CA ILE A 315 -1.38 29.20 -2.60
C ILE A 315 -0.22 30.06 -2.14
N LEU A 316 0.84 30.11 -2.95
CA LEU A 316 2.03 30.94 -2.69
C LEU A 316 1.99 32.15 -3.62
N THR A 317 2.04 33.34 -3.04
CA THR A 317 2.20 34.59 -3.77
C THR A 317 3.62 35.08 -3.60
N ILE A 318 4.37 35.17 -4.70
CA ILE A 318 5.76 35.68 -4.72
C ILE A 318 5.78 36.98 -5.51
N THR A 319 6.22 38.06 -4.88
CA THR A 319 6.22 39.42 -5.46
C THR A 319 7.33 40.27 -4.85
N SER A 320 7.55 41.48 -5.35
CA SER A 320 8.60 42.40 -4.86
C SER A 320 8.35 42.90 -3.43
N SER A 321 7.09 42.96 -3.02
CA SER A 321 6.67 43.32 -1.66
C SER A 321 5.34 42.64 -1.32
N ALA A 322 5.38 41.52 -0.61
CA ALA A 322 4.18 40.77 -0.24
C ALA A 322 3.20 41.60 0.60
N ASN A 323 3.74 42.49 1.44
CA ASN A 323 2.97 43.39 2.31
C ASN A 323 2.14 44.44 1.55
N THR A 324 2.45 44.72 0.28
CA THR A 324 1.67 45.68 -0.52
C THR A 324 0.41 45.07 -1.15
N TYR A 325 0.29 43.74 -1.14
CA TYR A 325 -0.89 43.05 -1.67
C TYR A 325 -1.93 42.86 -0.57
N THR A 326 -3.20 43.05 -0.93
CA THR A 326 -4.28 42.87 0.04
C THR A 326 -4.34 41.37 0.40
N PRO A 327 -4.57 40.97 1.67
CA PRO A 327 -4.73 39.56 2.00
C PRO A 327 -5.84 38.90 1.19
N TRP A 328 -5.71 37.60 0.90
CA TRP A 328 -6.66 36.88 0.04
C TRP A 328 -8.11 37.03 0.50
N GLU A 329 -8.38 37.03 1.81
CA GLU A 329 -9.75 37.18 2.35
C GLU A 329 -10.42 38.48 1.88
N PHE A 330 -9.67 39.59 1.94
CA PHE A 330 -10.14 40.89 1.47
C PHE A 330 -10.16 40.98 -0.06
N GLU A 331 -9.23 40.36 -0.77
CA GLU A 331 -9.26 40.28 -2.23
C GLU A 331 -10.46 39.49 -2.73
N TYR A 332 -10.77 38.35 -2.08
CA TYR A 332 -11.94 37.53 -2.35
C TYR A 332 -13.23 38.30 -2.06
N GLU A 333 -13.30 39.03 -0.94
CA GLU A 333 -14.45 39.89 -0.65
C GLU A 333 -14.62 41.01 -1.69
N LYS A 334 -13.52 41.67 -2.10
CA LYS A 334 -13.55 42.67 -3.19
C LYS A 334 -13.98 42.03 -4.51
N LEU A 335 -13.44 40.85 -4.83
CA LEU A 335 -13.73 40.11 -6.05
C LEU A 335 -15.21 39.75 -6.08
N THR A 336 -15.75 39.12 -5.04
CA THR A 336 -17.15 38.70 -4.96
C THR A 336 -18.14 39.88 -5.08
N ARG A 337 -17.75 41.07 -4.62
CA ARG A 337 -18.51 42.32 -4.79
C ARG A 337 -18.33 43.00 -6.16
N SER A 338 -17.30 42.62 -6.91
CA SER A 338 -16.93 43.27 -8.17
C SER A 338 -17.91 42.99 -9.32
N ALA A 339 -17.89 43.86 -10.34
CA ALA A 339 -18.60 43.61 -11.60
C ALA A 339 -18.02 42.41 -12.37
N ALA A 340 -16.71 42.15 -12.23
CA ALA A 340 -16.02 41.03 -12.85
C ALA A 340 -16.54 39.69 -12.33
N TRP A 341 -16.72 39.54 -11.02
CA TRP A 341 -17.33 38.34 -10.43
C TRP A 341 -18.78 38.14 -10.89
N ARG A 342 -19.59 39.21 -10.91
CA ARG A 342 -20.94 39.14 -11.47
C ARG A 342 -20.93 38.69 -12.94
N LYS A 343 -19.95 39.11 -13.73
CA LYS A 343 -19.76 38.65 -15.13
C LYS A 343 -19.35 37.17 -15.19
N ILE A 344 -18.42 36.73 -14.35
CA ILE A 344 -18.00 35.31 -14.23
C ILE A 344 -19.21 34.43 -13.87
N GLN A 345 -20.01 34.85 -12.90
CA GLN A 345 -21.22 34.13 -12.48
C GLN A 345 -22.28 34.07 -13.58
N ARG A 346 -22.51 35.17 -14.31
CA ARG A 346 -23.38 35.15 -15.50
C ARG A 346 -22.87 34.17 -16.55
N ASN A 347 -21.57 34.19 -16.86
CA ASN A 347 -20.98 33.28 -17.84
C ASN A 347 -21.07 31.81 -17.41
N ARG A 348 -20.89 31.51 -16.12
CA ARG A 348 -21.12 30.17 -15.56
C ARG A 348 -22.58 29.74 -15.71
N ASN A 349 -23.53 30.61 -15.38
CA ASN A 349 -24.96 30.32 -15.52
C ASN A 349 -25.38 30.13 -16.97
N VAL A 350 -24.79 30.85 -17.93
CA VAL A 350 -25.02 30.65 -19.36
C VAL A 350 -24.52 29.27 -19.80
N LYS A 351 -23.28 28.91 -19.45
CA LYS A 351 -22.73 27.58 -19.75
C LYS A 351 -23.56 26.45 -19.13
N PHE A 352 -24.03 26.62 -17.90
CA PHE A 352 -24.88 25.65 -17.22
C PHE A 352 -26.26 25.50 -17.89
N ARG A 353 -26.84 26.59 -18.39
CA ARG A 353 -28.10 26.55 -19.16
C ARG A 353 -27.92 25.87 -20.51
N GLN A 354 -26.79 26.12 -21.18
CA GLN A 354 -26.44 25.46 -22.45
C GLN A 354 -26.25 23.95 -22.27
N SER A 355 -25.54 23.52 -21.22
CA SER A 355 -25.38 22.08 -20.97
C SER A 355 -26.71 21.38 -20.68
N LYS A 356 -27.63 22.04 -19.94
CA LYS A 356 -28.98 21.52 -19.69
C LYS A 356 -29.90 21.50 -20.92
N SER A 357 -29.68 22.38 -21.91
CA SER A 357 -30.41 22.29 -23.18
C SER A 357 -29.87 21.18 -24.07
N GLU A 358 -28.55 20.98 -24.11
CA GLU A 358 -27.91 19.90 -24.88
C GLU A 358 -28.28 18.51 -24.34
N GLU A 359 -28.36 18.34 -23.01
CA GLU A 359 -28.85 17.10 -22.38
C GLU A 359 -30.31 16.78 -22.70
N ARG A 360 -31.13 17.80 -23.02
CA ARG A 360 -32.55 17.63 -23.38
C ARG A 360 -32.79 17.37 -24.86
N GLU A 361 -31.82 17.71 -25.73
CA GLU A 361 -31.89 17.42 -27.16
C GLU A 361 -31.38 16.01 -27.50
N TRP A 362 -30.64 15.36 -26.59
CA TRP A 362 -30.12 14.00 -26.74
C TRP A 362 -30.97 12.90 -26.05
N ALA A 363 -31.97 13.28 -25.25
CA ALA A 363 -32.93 12.38 -24.61
C ALA A 363 -34.26 12.37 -25.38
#